data_AF-A0A6I6H9C4-F1
#
_entry.id   AF-A0A6I6H9C4-F1
#
_cell.length_a   1.000
_cell.length_b   1.000
_cell.length_c   1.000
_cell.angle_alpha   90.00
_cell.angle_beta   90.00
_cell.angle_gamma   90.00
#
_symmetry.space_group_name_H-M   'P 1'
#
loop_
_entity.id
_entity.type
_entity.pdbx_description
1 polymer ?
#
loop_
_entity_poly.entity_id
_entity_poly.type
_entity_poly.pdbx_seq_one_letter_code
_entity_poly.pdbx_strand_id
1 'polypeptide(L)'
;MTIAERTQKNAPATGSVTAKLTRPGLPAGEFNATFFDVYKLNNELHIWAQQGDEESFEAIFLRIPCNTPDGEHPILPGDPGSERIRVHFIDQKAGTANGGPADNGKLSGFKWGNDKHSVTFNFEFSGIYRIEDKYTITGGGVTLEFGELSDLKDIKAGTGTVSATVDPPVFPNYGLFEASNISFVPEGEGAGFHQLLAWQTIEGPEPSVQGVMLRISNTTPENYIGFFKRGQELLLAKHDGLKAVEWNKERRTFKAEFKFTFLDGKHTVKAGKVDLSY
;
A
#
# COMPACT_ATOMS: atom_id res chain seq x y z
N MET A 1 -30.15 12.23 12.11
CA MET A 1 -28.82 11.61 12.03
C MET A 1 -27.80 12.71 12.25
N THR A 2 -27.27 12.81 13.46
CA THR A 2 -26.44 13.94 13.91
C THR A 2 -24.96 13.66 13.63
N ILE A 3 -24.15 14.72 13.50
CA ILE A 3 -22.71 14.66 13.23
C ILE A 3 -21.96 13.75 14.24
N ALA A 4 -22.49 13.58 15.45
CA ALA A 4 -21.95 12.68 16.47
C ALA A 4 -22.06 11.17 16.14
N GLU A 5 -22.96 10.76 15.24
CA GLU A 5 -23.14 9.35 14.86
C GLU A 5 -22.24 8.93 13.69
N ARG A 6 -21.53 9.87 13.04
CA ARG A 6 -20.60 9.59 11.93
C ARG A 6 -19.14 9.44 12.36
N THR A 7 -18.83 9.70 13.63
CA THR A 7 -17.51 9.48 14.23
C THR A 7 -17.45 8.13 14.93
N GLN A 8 -17.88 7.06 14.27
CA GLN A 8 -17.41 5.73 14.65
C GLN A 8 -15.99 5.60 14.09
N LYS A 9 -15.07 6.15 14.88
CA LYS A 9 -13.62 6.21 14.71
C LYS A 9 -13.13 4.79 14.40
N ASN A 10 -12.64 4.51 13.19
CA ASN A 10 -11.77 3.34 13.01
C ASN A 10 -10.51 3.66 13.81
N ALA A 11 -10.34 2.99 14.96
CA ALA A 11 -9.13 3.14 15.76
C ALA A 11 -7.92 2.77 14.88
N PRO A 12 -6.83 3.57 14.89
CA PRO A 12 -5.61 3.19 14.20
C PRO A 12 -5.16 1.82 14.70
N ALA A 13 -4.61 1.01 13.80
CA ALA A 13 -4.07 -0.28 14.20
C ALA A 13 -3.02 -0.08 15.32
N THR A 14 -3.00 -0.97 16.29
CA THR A 14 -1.99 -1.02 17.36
C THR A 14 -1.40 -2.42 17.45
N GLY A 15 -0.17 -2.54 17.95
CA GLY A 15 0.51 -3.83 18.10
C GLY A 15 1.94 -3.81 17.61
N SER A 16 2.40 -4.93 17.05
CA SER A 16 3.78 -5.12 16.60
C SER A 16 3.87 -5.95 15.32
N VAL A 17 4.85 -5.58 14.50
CA VAL A 17 5.35 -6.40 13.40
C VAL A 17 6.87 -6.44 13.50
N THR A 18 7.42 -7.62 13.73
CA THR A 18 8.86 -7.84 13.85
C THR A 18 9.32 -8.93 12.89
N ALA A 19 10.60 -8.91 12.50
CA ALA A 19 11.20 -9.97 11.70
C ALA A 19 12.74 -9.87 11.72
N LYS A 20 13.40 -10.89 11.18
CA LYS A 20 14.82 -10.84 10.85
C LYS A 20 15.02 -10.81 9.34
N LEU A 21 15.71 -9.79 8.85
CA LEU A 21 15.96 -9.54 7.43
C LEU A 21 17.37 -9.95 7.04
N THR A 22 17.49 -10.86 6.09
CA THR A 22 18.76 -11.22 5.47
C THR A 22 18.76 -10.74 4.01
N ARG A 23 19.77 -9.96 3.64
CA ARG A 23 19.95 -9.37 2.30
C ARG A 23 21.32 -9.73 1.72
N PRO A 24 21.48 -9.72 0.39
CA PRO A 24 22.78 -9.97 -0.23
C PRO A 24 23.83 -8.97 0.27
N GLY A 25 24.99 -9.48 0.67
CA GLY A 25 26.13 -8.66 1.09
C GLY A 25 25.95 -7.90 2.41
N LEU A 26 24.86 -8.12 3.15
CA LEU A 26 24.61 -7.48 4.45
C LEU A 26 24.43 -8.53 5.55
N PRO A 27 24.89 -8.26 6.79
CA PRO A 27 24.55 -9.11 7.92
C PRO A 27 23.03 -9.09 8.15
N ALA A 28 22.51 -10.17 8.73
CA ALA A 28 21.10 -10.21 9.09
C ALA A 28 20.77 -9.09 10.08
N GLY A 29 19.77 -8.28 9.74
CA GLY A 29 19.29 -7.15 10.55
C GLY A 29 17.92 -7.43 11.15
N GLU A 30 17.61 -6.72 12.22
CA GLU A 30 16.27 -6.75 12.80
C GLU A 30 15.34 -5.79 12.06
N PHE A 31 14.10 -6.22 11.86
CA PHE A 31 12.98 -5.41 11.42
C PHE A 31 12.03 -5.26 12.59
N ASN A 32 11.77 -4.03 12.99
CA ASN A 32 10.84 -3.64 14.03
C ASN A 32 10.02 -2.49 13.48
N ALA A 33 8.82 -2.79 12.98
CA ALA A 33 7.97 -1.77 12.39
C ALA A 33 7.66 -0.66 13.39
N THR A 34 8.01 0.57 13.04
CA THR A 34 7.65 1.79 13.77
C THR A 34 6.35 2.40 13.26
N PHE A 35 5.89 1.94 12.10
CA PHE A 35 4.63 2.30 11.49
C PHE A 35 3.94 1.06 10.94
N PHE A 36 2.63 0.97 11.10
CA PHE A 36 1.83 0.01 10.38
C PHE A 36 0.42 0.53 10.12
N ASP A 37 -0.13 0.13 8.99
CA ASP A 37 -1.48 0.45 8.56
C ASP A 37 -2.22 -0.84 8.18
N VAL A 38 -3.51 -0.88 8.48
CA VAL A 38 -4.36 -2.05 8.29
C VAL A 38 -5.69 -1.63 7.69
N TYR A 39 -6.02 -2.16 6.53
CA TYR A 39 -7.28 -1.85 5.84
C TYR A 39 -7.84 -3.06 5.11
N LYS A 40 -9.11 -3.00 4.74
CA LYS A 40 -9.78 -4.03 3.95
C LYS A 40 -10.09 -3.53 2.54
N LEU A 41 -9.72 -4.31 1.54
CA LEU A 41 -9.97 -4.01 0.13
C LEU A 41 -10.27 -5.32 -0.61
N ASN A 42 -11.35 -5.37 -1.40
CA ASN A 42 -11.74 -6.54 -2.20
C ASN A 42 -11.78 -7.86 -1.39
N ASN A 43 -12.33 -7.83 -0.18
CA ASN A 43 -12.37 -8.98 0.72
C ASN A 43 -10.98 -9.53 1.13
N GLU A 44 -9.95 -8.68 1.10
CA GLU A 44 -8.62 -8.96 1.61
C GLU A 44 -8.27 -7.97 2.73
N LEU A 45 -7.65 -8.49 3.78
CA LEU A 45 -6.92 -7.71 4.77
C LEU A 45 -5.57 -7.32 4.19
N HIS A 46 -5.29 -6.04 4.21
CA HIS A 46 -4.01 -5.47 3.82
C HIS A 46 -3.29 -4.98 5.07
N ILE A 47 -2.04 -5.39 5.24
CA ILE A 47 -1.18 -4.96 6.33
C ILE A 47 0.06 -4.33 5.71
N TRP A 48 0.29 -3.05 5.99
CA TRP A 48 1.55 -2.36 5.71
C TRP A 48 2.32 -2.25 7.01
N ALA A 49 3.56 -2.71 7.06
CA ALA A 49 4.44 -2.55 8.21
C ALA A 49 5.75 -1.95 7.73
N GLN A 50 6.24 -0.90 8.39
CA GLN A 50 7.40 -0.13 7.96
C GLN A 50 8.28 0.27 9.14
N GLN A 51 9.60 0.28 8.91
CA GLN A 51 10.57 0.93 9.79
C GLN A 51 11.43 1.92 9.00
N GLY A 52 12.00 2.92 9.68
CA GLY A 52 12.79 3.98 9.07
C GLY A 52 11.97 5.23 8.76
N ASP A 53 12.52 6.09 7.89
CA ASP A 53 11.97 7.40 7.54
C ASP A 53 11.66 7.51 6.04
N GLU A 54 11.28 8.70 5.58
CA GLU A 54 10.89 8.94 4.19
C GLU A 54 12.05 8.75 3.19
N GLU A 55 13.30 8.93 3.62
CA GLU A 55 14.48 8.85 2.76
C GLU A 55 15.10 7.44 2.76
N SER A 56 14.93 6.71 3.86
CA SER A 56 15.43 5.37 4.06
C SER A 56 14.48 4.53 4.91
N PHE A 57 13.75 3.60 4.28
CA PHE A 57 12.82 2.70 4.97
C PHE A 57 12.89 1.26 4.48
N GLU A 58 12.45 0.36 5.32
CA GLU A 58 12.14 -1.01 4.97
C GLU A 58 10.64 -1.23 5.24
N ALA A 59 9.95 -1.95 4.36
CA ALA A 59 8.53 -2.24 4.51
C ALA A 59 8.18 -3.68 4.14
N ILE A 60 7.27 -4.27 4.89
CA ILE A 60 6.63 -5.56 4.62
C ILE A 60 5.15 -5.29 4.38
N PHE A 61 4.65 -5.76 3.25
CA PHE A 61 3.26 -5.59 2.87
C PHE A 61 2.58 -6.94 2.66
N LEU A 62 1.60 -7.26 3.50
CA LEU A 62 0.85 -8.51 3.46
C LEU A 62 -0.56 -8.29 2.93
N ARG A 63 -1.05 -9.25 2.14
CA ARG A 63 -2.44 -9.37 1.72
C ARG A 63 -2.95 -10.74 2.14
N ILE A 64 -4.03 -10.78 2.91
CA ILE A 64 -4.61 -12.00 3.49
C ILE A 64 -6.11 -12.00 3.18
N PRO A 65 -6.64 -12.98 2.43
CA PRO A 65 -8.08 -13.11 2.24
C PRO A 65 -8.86 -13.08 3.56
N CYS A 66 -9.95 -12.32 3.64
CA CYS A 66 -10.72 -12.21 4.88
C CYS A 66 -11.43 -13.52 5.29
N ASN A 67 -11.50 -14.50 4.38
CA ASN A 67 -11.98 -15.86 4.62
C ASN A 67 -10.87 -16.85 4.95
N THR A 68 -9.59 -16.43 5.03
CA THR A 68 -8.50 -17.30 5.47
C THR A 68 -8.83 -17.88 6.86
N PRO A 69 -8.88 -19.22 7.01
CA PRO A 69 -9.18 -19.87 8.28
C PRO A 69 -7.96 -19.83 9.20
N ASP A 70 -8.16 -20.06 10.50
CA ASP A 70 -7.04 -20.18 11.44
C ASP A 70 -6.11 -21.35 11.06
N GLY A 71 -4.81 -21.20 11.34
CA GLY A 71 -3.81 -22.25 11.13
C GLY A 71 -2.62 -21.83 10.26
N GLU A 72 -2.10 -22.77 9.49
CA GLU A 72 -0.93 -22.58 8.63
C GLU A 72 -1.32 -22.38 7.18
N HIS A 73 -0.65 -21.43 6.51
CA HIS A 73 -0.96 -21.06 5.13
C HIS A 73 0.32 -20.81 4.36
N PRO A 74 0.43 -21.30 3.12
CA PRO A 74 1.57 -20.98 2.29
C PRO A 74 1.49 -19.51 1.84
N ILE A 75 2.64 -18.83 1.82
CA ILE A 75 2.81 -17.55 1.12
C ILE A 75 3.30 -17.90 -0.27
N LEU A 76 2.47 -17.62 -1.28
CA LEU A 76 2.75 -17.98 -2.66
C LEU A 76 2.69 -16.73 -3.54
N PRO A 77 3.47 -16.70 -4.64
CA PRO A 77 3.16 -15.81 -5.74
C PRO A 77 1.74 -16.13 -6.23
N GLY A 78 0.93 -15.10 -6.46
CA GLY A 78 -0.46 -15.25 -6.87
C GLY A 78 -0.80 -14.32 -8.02
N ASP A 79 -1.85 -14.69 -8.77
CA ASP A 79 -2.48 -13.83 -9.77
C ASP A 79 -3.59 -12.98 -9.11
N PRO A 80 -3.96 -11.81 -9.68
CA PRO A 80 -5.00 -10.94 -9.12
C PRO A 80 -6.30 -11.72 -8.90
N GLY A 81 -6.93 -11.59 -7.73
CA GLY A 81 -8.17 -12.32 -7.39
C GLY A 81 -7.96 -13.76 -6.89
N SER A 82 -6.73 -14.25 -6.78
CA SER A 82 -6.46 -15.51 -6.07
C SER A 82 -6.71 -15.37 -4.57
N GLU A 83 -7.42 -16.33 -3.97
CA GLU A 83 -7.64 -16.43 -2.50
C GLU A 83 -6.36 -16.89 -1.77
N ARG A 84 -5.21 -16.30 -2.09
CA ARG A 84 -3.90 -16.67 -1.54
C ARG A 84 -3.33 -15.56 -0.67
N ILE A 85 -2.59 -15.96 0.36
CA ILE A 85 -1.79 -15.03 1.15
C ILE A 85 -0.56 -14.62 0.36
N ARG A 86 -0.29 -13.31 0.33
CA ARG A 86 0.78 -12.71 -0.46
C ARG A 86 1.54 -11.70 0.35
N VAL A 87 2.85 -11.62 0.11
CA VAL A 87 3.71 -10.69 0.82
C VAL A 87 4.69 -10.03 -0.14
N HIS A 88 4.99 -8.76 0.10
CA HIS A 88 6.04 -8.01 -0.57
C HIS A 88 7.00 -7.46 0.48
N PHE A 89 8.29 -7.42 0.15
CA PHE A 89 9.29 -6.69 0.91
C PHE A 89 9.85 -5.55 0.06
N ILE A 90 10.06 -4.41 0.70
CA ILE A 90 10.62 -3.20 0.09
C ILE A 90 11.76 -2.71 0.99
N ASP A 91 12.89 -2.37 0.41
CA ASP A 91 14.01 -1.70 1.06
C ASP A 91 14.42 -0.49 0.22
N GLN A 92 14.08 0.70 0.69
CA GLN A 92 14.44 1.96 0.10
C GLN A 92 15.61 2.58 0.86
N LYS A 93 16.71 2.87 0.15
CA LYS A 93 17.83 3.66 0.68
C LYS A 93 18.28 4.69 -0.35
N ALA A 94 18.37 5.96 0.08
CA ALA A 94 18.88 7.06 -0.75
C ALA A 94 18.22 7.13 -2.14
N GLY A 95 16.89 6.96 -2.19
CA GLY A 95 16.09 7.03 -3.42
C GLY A 95 16.20 5.80 -4.34
N THR A 96 16.86 4.72 -3.92
CA THR A 96 16.85 3.43 -4.61
C THR A 96 16.03 2.43 -3.79
N ALA A 97 14.88 1.97 -4.31
CA ALA A 97 14.15 0.88 -3.70
C ALA A 97 14.49 -0.48 -4.32
N ASN A 98 14.64 -1.47 -3.46
CA ASN A 98 14.93 -2.86 -3.76
C ASN A 98 13.87 -3.74 -3.10
N GLY A 99 13.87 -5.03 -3.41
CA GLY A 99 12.85 -5.95 -2.94
C GLY A 99 11.80 -6.23 -4.01
N GLY A 100 10.76 -6.96 -3.61
CA GLY A 100 9.78 -7.50 -4.54
C GLY A 100 8.78 -8.43 -3.84
N PRO A 101 7.95 -9.14 -4.63
CA PRO A 101 7.05 -10.15 -4.10
C PRO A 101 7.81 -11.35 -3.54
N ALA A 102 7.23 -11.98 -2.52
CA ALA A 102 7.68 -13.27 -2.05
C ALA A 102 7.48 -14.34 -3.15
N ASP A 103 8.51 -15.15 -3.40
CA ASP A 103 8.46 -16.29 -4.32
C ASP A 103 8.09 -17.60 -3.59
N ASN A 104 8.30 -17.64 -2.27
CA ASN A 104 7.86 -18.68 -1.37
C ASN A 104 7.76 -18.14 0.07
N GLY A 105 7.06 -18.87 0.92
CA GLY A 105 7.05 -18.64 2.35
C GLY A 105 5.91 -19.37 3.03
N LYS A 106 5.74 -19.11 4.32
CA LYS A 106 4.61 -19.58 5.10
C LYS A 106 4.20 -18.56 6.14
N LEU A 107 2.91 -18.56 6.42
CA LEU A 107 2.31 -17.98 7.59
C LEU A 107 1.97 -19.16 8.52
N SER A 108 2.42 -19.11 9.78
CA SER A 108 2.10 -20.12 10.80
C SER A 108 1.37 -19.52 11.98
N GLY A 109 0.47 -20.32 12.57
CA GLY A 109 -0.31 -19.90 13.73
C GLY A 109 -1.25 -18.72 13.46
N PHE A 110 -1.77 -18.60 12.24
CA PHE A 110 -2.78 -17.60 11.90
C PHE A 110 -3.98 -17.71 12.81
N LYS A 111 -4.37 -16.59 13.40
CA LYS A 111 -5.61 -16.46 14.15
C LYS A 111 -6.22 -15.10 13.92
N TRP A 112 -7.51 -15.10 13.62
CA TRP A 112 -8.34 -13.92 13.81
C TRP A 112 -8.65 -13.72 15.28
N GLY A 113 -8.68 -12.46 15.72
CA GLY A 113 -9.31 -12.10 16.97
C GLY A 113 -10.83 -12.24 16.92
N ASN A 114 -11.45 -12.12 18.10
CA ASN A 114 -12.91 -12.00 18.19
C ASN A 114 -13.40 -10.88 17.27
N ASP A 115 -14.49 -11.15 16.56
CA ASP A 115 -15.10 -10.24 15.58
C ASP A 115 -14.17 -9.79 14.43
N LYS A 116 -13.04 -10.48 14.22
CA LYS A 116 -12.00 -10.15 13.22
C LYS A 116 -11.44 -8.74 13.37
N HIS A 117 -11.38 -8.21 14.59
CA HIS A 117 -10.77 -6.92 14.93
C HIS A 117 -9.29 -7.05 15.36
N SER A 118 -8.71 -8.24 15.20
CA SER A 118 -7.27 -8.40 15.36
C SER A 118 -6.77 -9.58 14.53
N VAL A 119 -5.47 -9.61 14.28
CA VAL A 119 -4.77 -10.77 13.73
C VAL A 119 -3.51 -11.04 14.51
N THR A 120 -3.20 -12.31 14.71
CA THR A 120 -1.89 -12.74 15.17
C THR A 120 -1.38 -13.89 14.33
N PHE A 121 -0.10 -13.87 14.00
CA PHE A 121 0.57 -14.93 13.26
C PHE A 121 2.09 -14.76 13.25
N ASN A 122 2.78 -15.83 12.89
CA ASN A 122 4.18 -15.79 12.50
C ASN A 122 4.32 -15.93 10.99
N PHE A 123 5.42 -15.45 10.44
CA PHE A 123 5.71 -15.56 9.02
C PHE A 123 7.20 -15.74 8.73
N GLU A 124 7.48 -16.41 7.62
CA GLU A 124 8.79 -16.45 6.97
C GLU A 124 8.58 -16.49 5.45
N PHE A 125 9.42 -15.80 4.70
CA PHE A 125 9.35 -15.81 3.24
C PHE A 125 10.67 -15.40 2.62
N SER A 126 10.88 -15.78 1.36
CA SER A 126 11.96 -15.24 0.53
C SER A 126 11.40 -14.60 -0.73
N GLY A 127 12.24 -13.81 -1.38
CA GLY A 127 11.94 -13.27 -2.69
C GLY A 127 13.18 -12.72 -3.35
N ILE A 128 12.98 -12.09 -4.49
CA ILE A 128 14.05 -11.46 -5.27
C ILE A 128 14.25 -10.03 -4.75
N TYR A 129 15.48 -9.71 -4.39
CA TYR A 129 15.89 -8.41 -3.84
C TYR A 129 16.39 -7.46 -4.94
N ARG A 130 17.25 -7.98 -5.83
CA ARG A 130 17.74 -7.36 -7.08
C ARG A 130 17.87 -8.48 -8.11
N ILE A 131 18.13 -8.16 -9.38
CA ILE A 131 18.33 -9.18 -10.44
C ILE A 131 19.28 -10.28 -9.92
N GLU A 132 18.78 -11.51 -9.82
CA GLU A 132 19.47 -12.73 -9.31
C GLU A 132 19.79 -12.79 -7.80
N ASP A 133 19.60 -11.71 -7.07
CA ASP A 133 19.85 -11.58 -5.65
C ASP A 133 18.60 -11.89 -4.83
N LYS A 134 18.72 -12.68 -3.75
CA LYS A 134 17.59 -13.04 -2.88
C LYS A 134 17.62 -12.35 -1.53
N TYR A 135 16.45 -12.00 -1.01
CA TYR A 135 16.26 -11.68 0.41
C TYR A 135 15.54 -12.83 1.11
N THR A 136 15.75 -12.93 2.43
CA THR A 136 15.02 -13.87 3.28
C THR A 136 14.55 -13.14 4.54
N ILE A 137 13.30 -13.38 4.91
CA ILE A 137 12.70 -12.89 6.14
C ILE A 137 12.32 -14.08 7.01
N THR A 138 12.86 -14.14 8.22
CA THR A 138 12.66 -15.23 9.18
C THR A 138 12.29 -14.71 10.55
N GLY A 139 11.72 -15.57 11.40
CA GLY A 139 11.29 -15.18 12.75
C GLY A 139 10.30 -14.03 12.75
N GLY A 140 9.50 -13.89 11.68
CA GLY A 140 8.53 -12.84 11.54
C GLY A 140 7.35 -13.06 12.47
N GLY A 141 6.89 -12.01 13.13
CA GLY A 141 5.73 -12.02 14.03
C GLY A 141 4.84 -10.82 13.76
N VAL A 142 3.52 -11.06 13.72
CA VAL A 142 2.48 -10.04 13.64
C VAL A 142 1.54 -10.23 14.82
N THR A 143 1.28 -9.16 15.54
CA THR A 143 0.17 -9.08 16.49
C THR A 143 -0.41 -7.69 16.35
N LEU A 144 -1.59 -7.58 15.73
CA LEU A 144 -2.23 -6.30 15.44
C LEU A 144 -3.67 -6.33 15.90
N GLU A 145 -4.07 -5.32 16.65
CA GLU A 145 -5.45 -4.99 16.97
C GLU A 145 -5.86 -3.76 16.15
N PHE A 146 -7.07 -3.80 15.60
CA PHE A 146 -7.62 -2.74 14.76
C PHE A 146 -9.14 -2.66 14.99
N GLY A 147 -9.75 -1.51 14.70
CA GLY A 147 -11.20 -1.36 14.81
C GLY A 147 -11.98 -2.18 13.77
N GLU A 148 -13.26 -1.88 13.63
CA GLU A 148 -14.07 -2.42 12.54
C GLU A 148 -13.42 -2.07 11.19
N LEU A 149 -12.99 -3.10 10.46
CA LEU A 149 -12.51 -2.91 9.10
C LEU A 149 -13.72 -2.71 8.20
N SER A 150 -14.04 -1.46 7.93
CA SER A 150 -14.80 -1.18 6.72
C SER A 150 -13.96 -1.72 5.56
N ASP A 151 -14.56 -2.56 4.68
CA ASP A 151 -14.14 -2.52 3.28
C ASP A 151 -14.00 -1.03 2.95
N LEU A 152 -13.08 -0.65 2.08
CA LEU A 152 -13.20 0.63 1.39
C LEU A 152 -14.51 0.58 0.55
N LYS A 153 -15.67 0.47 1.22
CA LYS A 153 -17.04 0.60 0.75
C LYS A 153 -17.09 2.05 0.39
N ASP A 154 -17.05 2.32 -0.91
CA ASP A 154 -17.46 3.58 -1.51
C ASP A 154 -17.36 4.72 -0.51
N ILE A 155 -16.13 5.01 -0.05
CA ILE A 155 -15.89 6.28 0.61
C ILE A 155 -16.22 7.23 -0.51
N LYS A 156 -17.44 7.79 -0.46
CA LYS A 156 -17.98 8.63 -1.51
C LYS A 156 -16.84 9.54 -1.87
N ALA A 157 -16.35 9.37 -3.10
CA ALA A 157 -15.28 10.19 -3.61
C ALA A 157 -15.65 11.60 -3.20
N GLY A 158 -14.72 12.25 -2.49
CA GLY A 158 -14.71 13.69 -2.61
C GLY A 158 -14.83 13.99 -4.10
N THR A 159 -15.81 14.79 -4.52
CA THR A 159 -16.02 15.05 -5.95
C THR A 159 -14.70 15.54 -6.52
N GLY A 160 -14.13 14.81 -7.46
CA GLY A 160 -12.77 15.04 -7.87
C GLY A 160 -12.32 14.09 -8.97
N THR A 161 -11.17 14.41 -9.54
CA THR A 161 -10.57 13.68 -10.65
C THR A 161 -9.12 13.38 -10.32
N VAL A 162 -8.71 12.14 -10.54
CA VAL A 162 -7.30 11.78 -10.62
C VAL A 162 -7.07 11.16 -11.99
N SER A 163 -6.16 11.75 -12.76
CA SER A 163 -5.84 11.31 -14.11
C SER A 163 -4.35 11.33 -14.35
N ALA A 164 -3.84 10.46 -15.21
CA ALA A 164 -2.45 10.49 -15.63
C ALA A 164 -2.25 9.82 -16.99
N THR A 165 -1.09 10.05 -17.61
CA THR A 165 -0.63 9.27 -18.76
C THR A 165 0.49 8.33 -18.30
N VAL A 166 0.38 7.05 -18.62
CA VAL A 166 1.39 6.02 -18.34
C VAL A 166 2.06 5.62 -19.65
N ASP A 167 3.37 5.85 -19.75
CA ASP A 167 4.13 5.69 -20.98
C ASP A 167 5.48 4.98 -20.76
N PRO A 168 5.74 3.85 -21.45
CA PRO A 168 4.78 3.01 -22.16
C PRO A 168 3.63 2.56 -21.25
N PRO A 169 2.43 2.31 -21.80
CA PRO A 169 1.27 1.89 -21.02
C PRO A 169 1.55 0.59 -20.27
N VAL A 170 1.10 0.54 -19.01
CA VAL A 170 1.20 -0.67 -18.16
C VAL A 170 0.21 -1.75 -18.60
N PHE A 171 -0.95 -1.35 -19.14
CA PHE A 171 -1.91 -2.23 -19.82
C PHE A 171 -2.02 -1.83 -21.29
N PRO A 172 -1.88 -2.74 -22.26
CA PRO A 172 -2.06 -2.41 -23.68
C PRO A 172 -3.39 -1.68 -23.92
N ASN A 173 -3.34 -0.54 -24.61
CA ASN A 173 -4.47 0.38 -24.86
C ASN A 173 -4.97 1.22 -23.68
N TYR A 174 -4.37 1.11 -22.48
CA TYR A 174 -4.72 1.93 -21.30
C TYR A 174 -3.52 2.79 -20.86
N GLY A 175 -2.97 3.55 -21.79
CA GLY A 175 -1.97 4.58 -21.49
C GLY A 175 -2.55 5.80 -20.80
N LEU A 176 -3.87 5.97 -20.84
CA LEU A 176 -4.57 6.98 -20.08
C LEU A 176 -5.17 6.34 -18.82
N PHE A 177 -4.73 6.81 -17.66
CA PHE A 177 -5.31 6.49 -16.37
C PHE A 177 -6.36 7.55 -16.05
N GLU A 178 -7.60 7.13 -15.81
CA GLU A 178 -8.66 7.96 -15.25
C GLU A 178 -9.31 7.21 -14.11
N ALA A 179 -9.18 7.75 -12.89
CA ALA A 179 -9.69 7.09 -11.71
C ALA A 179 -11.22 7.03 -11.74
N SER A 180 -11.75 5.80 -11.72
CA SER A 180 -13.17 5.52 -11.50
C SER A 180 -13.59 5.74 -10.04
N ASN A 181 -12.64 5.65 -9.11
CA ASN A 181 -12.85 5.76 -7.68
C ASN A 181 -11.65 6.43 -7.00
N ILE A 182 -11.93 7.21 -5.96
CA ILE A 182 -10.91 7.99 -5.24
C ILE A 182 -11.23 7.99 -3.74
N SER A 183 -10.21 7.78 -2.91
CA SER A 183 -10.23 7.94 -1.47
C SER A 183 -9.09 8.87 -1.05
N PHE A 184 -9.38 9.87 -0.23
CA PHE A 184 -8.38 10.79 0.31
C PHE A 184 -8.64 10.98 1.80
N VAL A 185 -7.79 10.37 2.63
CA VAL A 185 -8.02 10.26 4.08
C VAL A 185 -6.76 10.62 4.86
N PRO A 186 -6.87 11.24 6.05
CA PRO A 186 -5.73 11.38 6.95
C PRO A 186 -5.23 10.01 7.42
N GLU A 187 -3.91 9.80 7.50
CA GLU A 187 -3.29 8.54 7.96
C GLU A 187 -3.33 8.38 9.49
N GLY A 188 -4.51 8.55 10.10
CA GLY A 188 -4.67 8.52 11.55
C GLY A 188 -4.48 9.88 12.24
N GLU A 189 -4.89 9.94 13.50
CA GLU A 189 -4.89 11.17 14.30
C GLU A 189 -3.45 11.54 14.70
N GLY A 190 -2.93 12.66 14.18
CA GLY A 190 -1.59 13.16 14.51
C GLY A 190 -0.44 12.63 13.66
N ALA A 191 -0.68 11.71 12.72
CA ALA A 191 0.37 11.14 11.86
C ALA A 191 1.02 12.16 10.93
N GLY A 192 0.33 13.26 10.63
CA GLY A 192 0.88 14.33 9.80
C GLY A 192 0.86 14.03 8.29
N PHE A 193 0.12 13.02 7.83
CA PHE A 193 -0.04 12.69 6.41
C PHE A 193 -1.49 12.51 6.00
N HIS A 194 -1.74 12.65 4.70
CA HIS A 194 -2.93 12.14 4.02
C HIS A 194 -2.54 11.09 2.99
N GLN A 195 -3.36 10.06 2.86
CA GLN A 195 -3.25 9.05 1.84
C GLN A 195 -4.30 9.30 0.76
N LEU A 196 -3.84 9.51 -0.47
CA LEU A 196 -4.65 9.44 -1.68
C LEU A 196 -4.57 8.03 -2.25
N LEU A 197 -5.72 7.46 -2.57
CA LEU A 197 -5.92 6.20 -3.25
C LEU A 197 -6.85 6.48 -4.43
N ALA A 198 -6.38 6.29 -5.66
CA ALA A 198 -7.18 6.49 -6.85
C ALA A 198 -7.06 5.25 -7.75
N TRP A 199 -8.18 4.69 -8.22
CA TRP A 199 -8.13 3.48 -9.03
C TRP A 199 -9.15 3.47 -10.16
N GLN A 200 -8.76 2.80 -11.24
CA GLN A 200 -9.54 2.53 -12.43
C GLN A 200 -9.76 1.02 -12.51
N THR A 201 -11.02 0.62 -12.49
CA THR A 201 -11.41 -0.74 -12.86
C THR A 201 -11.43 -0.84 -14.38
N ILE A 202 -10.68 -1.80 -14.91
CA ILE A 202 -10.64 -2.13 -16.34
C ILE A 202 -11.59 -3.31 -16.56
N GLU A 203 -12.66 -3.05 -17.30
CA GLU A 203 -13.64 -4.08 -17.65
C GLU A 203 -13.08 -5.03 -18.72
N GLY A 204 -13.36 -6.33 -18.55
CA GLY A 204 -12.91 -7.38 -19.44
C GLY A 204 -13.30 -8.77 -18.93
N PRO A 205 -12.92 -9.84 -19.65
CA PRO A 205 -13.16 -11.22 -19.22
C PRO A 205 -12.54 -11.53 -17.85
N GLU A 206 -11.44 -10.86 -17.53
CA GLU A 206 -10.78 -10.84 -16.22
C GLU A 206 -10.65 -9.38 -15.75
N PRO A 207 -11.54 -8.91 -14.85
CA PRO A 207 -11.49 -7.55 -14.34
C PRO A 207 -10.14 -7.26 -13.70
N SER A 208 -9.51 -6.18 -14.13
CA SER A 208 -8.22 -5.75 -13.61
C SER A 208 -8.34 -4.38 -12.95
N VAL A 209 -7.48 -4.11 -11.97
CA VAL A 209 -7.42 -2.79 -11.33
C VAL A 209 -6.07 -2.19 -11.61
N GLN A 210 -6.10 -0.94 -12.07
CA GLN A 210 -4.94 -0.07 -12.05
C GLN A 210 -5.17 1.08 -11.08
N GLY A 211 -4.15 1.52 -10.35
CA GLY A 211 -4.36 2.60 -9.38
C GLY A 211 -3.10 3.31 -8.97
N VAL A 212 -3.26 4.57 -8.55
CA VAL A 212 -2.25 5.46 -8.02
C VAL A 212 -2.51 5.62 -6.53
N MET A 213 -1.49 5.46 -5.71
CA MET A 213 -1.55 5.82 -4.29
C MET A 213 -0.43 6.82 -4.01
N LEU A 214 -0.81 7.91 -3.34
CA LEU A 214 0.10 8.98 -2.92
C LEU A 214 -0.02 9.14 -1.41
N ARG A 215 1.10 9.08 -0.70
CA ARG A 215 1.17 9.46 0.71
C ARG A 215 1.71 10.88 0.82
N ILE A 216 0.93 11.84 1.29
CA ILE A 216 1.18 13.29 1.19
C ILE A 216 1.36 13.90 2.57
N SER A 217 2.46 14.60 2.83
CA SER A 217 2.69 15.28 4.12
C SER A 217 1.77 16.47 4.33
N ASN A 218 1.18 16.59 5.52
CA ASN A 218 0.28 17.68 5.92
C ASN A 218 1.01 19.02 6.06
N THR A 219 2.32 19.00 6.27
CA THR A 219 3.16 20.18 6.49
C THR A 219 4.00 20.51 5.26
N THR A 220 4.37 19.51 4.47
CA THR A 220 5.20 19.63 3.26
C THR A 220 4.59 18.78 2.13
N PRO A 221 3.39 19.15 1.64
CA PRO A 221 2.61 18.32 0.72
C PRO A 221 3.27 18.06 -0.63
N GLU A 222 4.31 18.80 -0.98
CA GLU A 222 5.22 18.50 -2.09
C GLU A 222 5.96 17.16 -1.96
N ASN A 223 6.11 16.62 -0.73
CA ASN A 223 6.70 15.33 -0.47
C ASN A 223 5.64 14.22 -0.49
N TYR A 224 5.86 13.22 -1.35
CA TYR A 224 4.98 12.06 -1.42
C TYR A 224 5.66 10.77 -1.85
N ILE A 225 5.07 9.64 -1.48
CA ILE A 225 5.44 8.33 -2.03
C ILE A 225 4.36 7.91 -3.01
N GLY A 226 4.76 7.75 -4.28
CA GLY A 226 3.90 7.37 -5.39
C GLY A 226 4.11 5.91 -5.77
N PHE A 227 3.01 5.19 -5.97
CA PHE A 227 3.05 3.84 -6.48
C PHE A 227 1.84 3.54 -7.33
N PHE A 228 2.07 2.61 -8.24
CA PHE A 228 1.05 2.12 -9.12
C PHE A 228 0.81 0.65 -8.88
N LYS A 229 -0.46 0.27 -8.81
CA LYS A 229 -0.86 -1.12 -8.70
C LYS A 229 -1.38 -1.58 -10.05
N ARG A 230 -0.83 -2.66 -10.62
CA ARG A 230 -1.38 -3.42 -11.76
C ARG A 230 -1.77 -4.78 -11.24
N GLY A 231 -3.07 -5.01 -10.96
CA GLY A 231 -3.51 -6.27 -10.37
C GLY A 231 -2.72 -6.63 -9.08
N GLN A 232 -1.71 -7.50 -9.21
CA GLN A 232 -0.80 -7.96 -8.16
C GLN A 232 0.46 -7.11 -8.01
N GLU A 233 0.97 -6.56 -9.11
CA GLU A 233 2.25 -5.86 -9.19
C GLU A 233 2.12 -4.47 -8.58
N LEU A 234 2.99 -4.17 -7.62
CA LEU A 234 3.21 -2.83 -7.12
C LEU A 234 4.46 -2.27 -7.80
N LEU A 235 4.27 -1.30 -8.68
CA LEU A 235 5.36 -0.53 -9.25
C LEU A 235 5.56 0.70 -8.38
N LEU A 236 6.62 0.67 -7.58
CA LEU A 236 7.08 1.84 -6.86
C LEU A 236 7.68 2.83 -7.85
N ALA A 237 7.59 4.10 -7.53
CA ALA A 237 8.15 5.14 -8.35
C ALA A 237 9.17 5.99 -7.60
N LYS A 238 10.14 6.51 -8.35
CA LYS A 238 11.09 7.48 -7.85
C LYS A 238 10.35 8.77 -7.53
N HIS A 239 10.64 9.32 -6.35
CA HIS A 239 10.09 10.60 -5.88
C HIS A 239 10.54 11.72 -6.82
N ASP A 240 9.58 12.34 -7.49
CA ASP A 240 9.77 13.49 -8.39
C ASP A 240 9.10 14.78 -7.83
N GLY A 241 8.53 14.72 -6.61
CA GLY A 241 7.80 15.80 -5.93
C GLY A 241 6.44 16.15 -6.57
N LEU A 242 5.46 16.58 -5.75
CA LEU A 242 4.23 17.16 -6.29
C LEU A 242 4.50 18.59 -6.77
N LYS A 243 3.85 18.99 -7.85
CA LYS A 243 3.92 20.34 -8.41
C LYS A 243 2.58 21.02 -8.34
N ALA A 244 2.58 22.36 -8.40
CA ALA A 244 1.38 23.18 -8.39
C ALA A 244 0.41 22.79 -7.25
N VAL A 245 0.96 22.55 -6.05
CA VAL A 245 0.19 22.08 -4.90
C VAL A 245 -0.68 23.22 -4.37
N GLU A 246 -1.99 23.04 -4.40
CA GLU A 246 -2.97 23.90 -3.78
C GLU A 246 -3.76 23.10 -2.74
N TRP A 247 -3.47 23.32 -1.46
CA TRP A 247 -4.18 22.64 -0.38
C TRP A 247 -4.90 23.63 0.51
N ASN A 248 -6.23 23.63 0.43
CA ASN A 248 -7.08 24.39 1.33
C ASN A 248 -7.80 23.42 2.29
N LYS A 249 -7.29 23.31 3.51
CA LYS A 249 -7.85 22.40 4.54
C LYS A 249 -9.21 22.86 5.05
N GLU A 250 -9.48 24.17 5.08
CA GLU A 250 -10.77 24.71 5.52
C GLU A 250 -11.88 24.43 4.50
N ARG A 251 -11.59 24.63 3.22
CA ARG A 251 -12.50 24.31 2.10
C ARG A 251 -12.47 22.84 1.71
N ARG A 252 -11.57 22.07 2.33
CA ARG A 252 -11.31 20.65 2.05
C ARG A 252 -11.09 20.38 0.56
N THR A 253 -10.18 21.15 -0.04
CA THR A 253 -9.79 20.96 -1.43
C THR A 253 -8.30 20.68 -1.55
N PHE A 254 -7.93 19.76 -2.42
CA PHE A 254 -6.53 19.44 -2.71
C PHE A 254 -6.32 19.32 -4.22
N LYS A 255 -5.41 20.13 -4.77
CA LYS A 255 -4.98 20.05 -6.16
C LYS A 255 -3.48 19.89 -6.23
N ALA A 256 -3.03 19.06 -7.15
CA ALA A 256 -1.61 18.88 -7.42
C ALA A 256 -1.39 18.27 -8.80
N GLU A 257 -0.22 18.52 -9.34
CA GLU A 257 0.33 17.78 -10.46
C GLU A 257 1.36 16.77 -9.96
N PHE A 258 1.36 15.59 -10.56
CA PHE A 258 2.34 14.55 -10.26
C PHE A 258 2.93 13.96 -11.53
N LYS A 259 4.18 13.56 -11.41
CA LYS A 259 4.92 12.80 -12.41
C LYS A 259 5.81 11.87 -11.60
N PHE A 260 6.00 10.65 -12.07
CA PHE A 260 7.00 9.78 -11.47
C PHE A 260 7.48 8.72 -12.46
N THR A 261 8.73 8.32 -12.33
CA THR A 261 9.30 7.22 -13.11
C THR A 261 9.32 5.98 -12.25
N PHE A 262 8.81 4.87 -12.77
CA PHE A 262 8.81 3.62 -12.01
C PHE A 262 10.23 3.09 -11.82
N LEU A 263 10.45 2.39 -10.72
CA LEU A 263 11.77 1.87 -10.36
C LEU A 263 12.28 0.78 -11.33
N ASP A 264 11.38 0.15 -12.09
CA ASP A 264 11.77 -0.75 -13.17
C ASP A 264 12.41 -0.02 -14.37
N GLY A 265 12.33 1.32 -14.39
CA GLY A 265 12.82 2.19 -15.45
C GLY A 265 12.08 2.03 -16.79
N LYS A 266 11.05 1.19 -16.85
CA LYS A 266 10.34 0.85 -18.08
C LYS A 266 9.14 1.73 -18.29
N HIS A 267 8.47 2.15 -17.22
CA HIS A 267 7.25 2.93 -17.28
C HIS A 267 7.48 4.32 -16.68
N THR A 268 6.75 5.31 -17.16
CA THR A 268 6.71 6.65 -16.57
C THR A 268 5.28 7.14 -16.49
N VAL A 269 4.87 7.64 -15.32
CA VAL A 269 3.65 8.41 -15.18
C VAL A 269 3.95 9.88 -15.45
N LYS A 270 3.26 10.42 -16.45
CA LYS A 270 3.38 11.79 -16.98
C LYS A 270 2.03 12.48 -16.87
N ALA A 271 2.05 13.81 -16.80
CA ALA A 271 0.85 14.64 -16.78
C ALA A 271 -0.19 14.20 -15.73
N GLY A 272 0.27 13.70 -14.59
CA GLY A 272 -0.59 13.32 -13.47
C GLY A 272 -1.24 14.56 -12.88
N LYS A 273 -2.54 14.49 -12.61
CA LYS A 273 -3.33 15.56 -12.01
C LYS A 273 -4.23 14.99 -10.92
N VAL A 274 -4.30 15.71 -9.82
CA VAL A 274 -5.22 15.49 -8.71
C VAL A 274 -6.03 16.77 -8.55
N ASP A 275 -7.36 16.66 -8.54
CA ASP A 275 -8.27 17.75 -8.17
C ASP A 275 -9.37 17.17 -7.31
N LEU A 276 -9.36 17.44 -6.01
CA LEU A 276 -10.22 16.82 -5.01
C LEU A 276 -10.99 17.87 -4.22
N SER A 277 -12.24 17.55 -3.92
CA SER A 277 -13.04 18.18 -2.85
C SER A 277 -13.48 17.11 -1.87
N TYR A 278 -12.84 17.00 -0.71
CA TYR A 278 -12.91 15.81 0.16
C TYR A 278 -13.58 16.06 1.50
#